data_AF-A0A661HZG7-F1
#
_entry.id   AF-A0A661HZG7-F1
#
_cell.length_a   1.000
_cell.length_b   1.000
_cell.length_c   1.000
_cell.angle_alpha   90.00
_cell.angle_beta   90.00
_cell.angle_gamma   90.00
#
_symmetry.space_group_name_H-M   'P 1'
#
loop_
_entity.id
_entity.type
_entity.pdbx_description
1 polymer ?
#
loop_
_entity_poly.entity_id
_entity_poly.type
_entity_poly.pdbx_seq_one_letter_code
_entity_poly.pdbx_strand_id
1 'polypeptide(L)' 'MIEFFIIFTIIGFTIGSLIRNKEKALGIIFLIAVVWAIGYSFFWGLVSFAELILGYFISQYINDK' A
#
# COMPACT_ATOMS: atom_id res chain seq x y z
N MET A 1 6.73 10.09 11.53
CA MET A 1 5.35 9.71 11.13
C MET A 1 5.08 9.99 9.66
N ILE A 2 5.25 11.22 9.18
CA ILE A 2 5.18 11.55 7.74
C ILE A 2 6.15 10.69 6.91
N GLU A 3 7.30 10.31 7.46
CA GLU A 3 8.24 9.41 6.79
C GLU A 3 7.63 8.04 6.46
N PHE A 4 6.91 7.43 7.41
CA PHE A 4 6.21 6.16 7.17
C PHE A 4 5.10 6.34 6.13
N PHE A 5 4.37 7.46 6.20
CA PHE A 5 3.36 7.81 5.19
C PHE A 5 3.96 7.84 3.78
N ILE A 6 5.09 8.51 3.61
CA ILE A 6 5.77 8.60 2.32
C ILE A 6 6.25 7.20 1.88
N ILE A 7 6.85 6.43 2.78
CA ILE A 7 7.37 5.09 2.47
C ILE A 7 6.24 4.15 2.05
N PHE A 8 5.16 4.03 2.84
CA PHE A 8 4.03 3.16 2.51
C PHE A 8 3.30 3.62 1.25
N THR A 9 3.20 4.93 1.02
CA THR A 9 2.65 5.46 -0.24
C THR A 9 3.52 5.07 -1.43
N ILE A 10 4.85 5.19 -1.35
CA ILE A 10 5.77 4.79 -2.43
C ILE A 10 5.72 3.28 -2.67
N ILE A 11 5.64 2.48 -1.61
CA ILE A 11 5.50 1.02 -1.73
C ILE A 11 4.19 0.68 -2.44
N GLY A 12 3.07 1.28 -2.01
CA GLY A 12 1.77 1.11 -2.63
C GLY A 12 1.75 1.49 -4.11
N PHE A 13 2.39 2.62 -4.43
CA PHE A 13 2.58 3.08 -5.81
C PHE A 13 3.39 2.09 -6.64
N THR A 14 4.51 1.61 -6.10
CA THR A 14 5.38 0.64 -6.77
C THR A 14 4.64 -0.67 -7.05
N ILE A 15 3.85 -1.16 -6.08
CA ILE A 15 3.00 -2.35 -6.25
C ILE A 15 1.98 -2.11 -7.37
N GLY A 16 1.30 -0.96 -7.36
CA GLY A 16 0.32 -0.62 -8.39
C GLY A 16 0.89 -0.42 -9.79
N SER A 17 2.19 -0.09 -9.89
CA SER A 17 2.89 0.12 -11.16
C SER A 17 3.44 -1.18 -11.73
N LEU A 18 3.99 -2.04 -10.86
CA LEU A 18 4.57 -3.34 -11.26
C LEU A 18 3.51 -4.43 -11.47
N ILE A 19 2.42 -4.40 -10.71
CA ILE A 19 1.42 -5.46 -10.70
C ILE A 19 0.14 -4.99 -11.38
N ARG A 20 -0.03 -5.40 -12.64
CA ARG A 20 -1.25 -5.11 -13.42
C ARG A 20 -2.50 -5.82 -12.90
N ASN A 21 -2.33 -6.98 -12.25
CA ASN A 21 -3.47 -7.73 -11.74
C ASN A 21 -3.94 -7.15 -10.39
N LYS A 22 -5.11 -6.51 -10.40
CA LYS A 22 -5.73 -5.85 -9.24
C LYS A 22 -5.87 -6.76 -8.02
N GLU A 23 -6.31 -8.01 -8.21
CA GLU A 23 -6.51 -8.96 -7.12
C GLU A 23 -5.18 -9.31 -6.45
N LYS A 24 -4.13 -9.54 -7.26
CA LYS A 24 -2.78 -9.79 -6.74
C LYS A 24 -2.21 -8.57 -6.02
N ALA A 25 -2.39 -7.38 -6.57
CA ALA A 25 -1.89 -6.13 -5.96
C ALA A 25 -2.56 -5.88 -4.60
N LEU A 26 -3.88 -5.98 -4.52
CA LEU A 26 -4.63 -5.81 -3.27
C LEU A 26 -4.28 -6.90 -2.25
N GLY A 27 -4.08 -8.15 -2.68
CA GLY A 27 -3.63 -9.23 -1.80
C GLY A 27 -2.27 -8.94 -1.17
N ILE A 28 -1.32 -8.40 -1.95
CA ILE A 28 0.01 -8.02 -1.44
C ILE A 28 -0.09 -6.83 -0.47
N ILE A 29 -0.87 -5.81 -0.80
CA ILE A 29 -1.11 -4.66 0.08
C ILE A 29 -1.71 -5.11 1.42
N PHE A 30 -2.69 -6.01 1.38
CA PHE A 30 -3.31 -6.56 2.58
C PHE A 30 -2.30 -7.37 3.42
N LEU A 31 -1.48 -8.22 2.78
CA LEU A 31 -0.43 -8.96 3.49
C LEU A 31 0.57 -8.04 4.18
N ILE A 32 1.04 -6.99 3.51
CA ILE A 32 1.98 -6.02 4.08
C ILE A 32 1.36 -5.34 5.31
N ALA A 33 0.10 -4.90 5.21
CA ALA A 33 -0.60 -4.26 6.32
C ALA A 33 -0.80 -5.21 7.51
N VAL A 34 -1.12 -6.48 7.26
CA VAL A 34 -1.28 -7.49 8.32
C VAL A 34 0.05 -7.79 9.01
N VAL A 35 1.14 -7.97 8.26
CA VAL A 35 2.48 -8.17 8.83
C VAL A 35 2.88 -6.96 9.68
N TRP A 36 2.60 -5.75 9.19
CA TRP A 36 2.89 -4.52 9.93
C TRP A 36 2.06 -4.38 11.21
N ALA A 37 0.77 -4.75 11.15
CA ALA A 37 -0.14 -4.76 12.29
C ALA A 37 0.37 -5.66 13.44
N ILE A 38 0.94 -6.81 13.10
CA ILE A 38 1.48 -7.77 14.07
C ILE A 38 2.73 -7.19 14.77
N GLY A 39 3.58 -6.47 14.04
CA GLY A 39 4.82 -5.91 14.59
C GLY A 39 4.65 -4.65 15.43
N TYR A 40 3.69 -3.78 15.09
CA TYR A 40 3.62 -2.42 15.64
C TYR A 40 2.27 -2.03 16.29
N SER A 41 1.24 -2.89 16.18
CA SER A 41 -0.16 -2.75 16.64
C SER A 41 -1.17 -2.63 15.50
N PHE A 42 -2.38 -3.13 15.75
CA PHE A 42 -3.50 -3.15 14.80
C PHE A 42 -3.83 -1.77 14.20
N PHE A 43 -3.80 -0.71 15.03
CA PHE A 43 -4.07 0.66 14.58
C PHE A 43 -3.08 1.12 13.50
N TRP A 44 -1.78 0.84 13.68
CA TRP A 44 -0.75 1.19 12.72
C TRP A 44 -0.83 0.35 11.44
N GLY A 45 -1.28 -0.90 11.55
CA GLY A 45 -1.63 -1.72 10.39
C GLY A 45 -2.71 -1.09 9.52
N LEU A 46 -3.80 -0.61 10.12
CA LEU A 46 -4.88 0.09 9.43
C LEU A 46 -4.42 1.38 8.75
N VAL A 47 -3.61 2.19 9.43
CA VAL A 47 -3.04 3.41 8.84
C VAL A 47 -2.15 3.06 7.63
N SER A 48 -1.23 2.09 7.79
CA SER A 48 -0.35 1.65 6.70
C SER A 48 -1.11 1.06 5.51
N PHE A 49 -2.24 0.38 5.75
CA PHE A 49 -3.12 -0.12 4.69
C PHE A 49 -3.72 1.03 3.87
N ALA A 50 -4.20 2.08 4.54
CA ALA A 50 -4.73 3.26 3.86
C ALA A 50 -3.64 3.96 3.02
N GLU A 51 -2.42 4.07 3.54
CA GLU A 51 -1.27 4.66 2.85
C GLU A 51 -0.86 3.86 1.61
N LEU A 52 -0.79 2.52 1.73
CA LEU A 52 -0.51 1.61 0.62
C LEU A 52 -1.59 1.66 -0.46
N ILE A 53 -2.87 1.67 -0.07
CA ILE A 53 -3.99 1.80 -1.00
C ILE A 53 -3.94 3.13 -1.74
N LEU A 54 -3.64 4.22 -1.04
CA LEU A 54 -3.53 5.55 -1.62
C LEU A 54 -2.43 5.57 -2.68
N GLY A 55 -1.25 5.03 -2.38
CA GLY A 55 -0.17 4.88 -3.36
C GLY A 55 -0.58 4.05 -4.58
N TYR A 56 -1.25 2.92 -4.35
CA TYR A 56 -1.76 2.04 -5.42
C TYR A 56 -2.72 2.78 -6.35
N PHE A 57 -3.70 3.50 -5.81
CA PHE A 57 -4.66 4.26 -6.62
C PHE A 57 -4.01 5.38 -7.40
N ILE A 58 -3.03 6.08 -6.82
CA ILE A 58 -2.24 7.10 -7.54
C ILE A 58 -1.53 6.45 -8.73
N SER A 59 -0.88 5.30 -8.54
CA SER A 59 -0.22 4.58 -9.63
C SER A 59 -1.19 4.15 -10.72
N GLN A 60 -2.35 3.62 -10.33
CA GLN A 60 -3.37 3.21 -11.30
C GLN A 60 -3.88 4.42 -12.10
N TYR A 61 -4.14 5.55 -11.45
CA TYR A 61 -4.57 6.76 -12.14
C TYR A 61 -3.52 7.32 -13.11
N ILE A 62 -2.23 7.18 -12.80
CA ILE A 62 -1.15 7.65 -13.67
C ILE A 62 -0.88 6.68 -14.83
N ASN A 63 -0.87 5.37 -14.57
CA ASN A 63 -0.54 4.34 -15.57
C ASN A 63 -1.72 3.92 -16.45
N ASP A 64 -2.97 4.23 -16.06
CA ASP A 64 -4.18 4.00 -16.87
C ASP A 64 -4.43 5.17 -17.87
N LYS A 65 -3.62 6.23 -17.80
CA LYS A 65 -3.49 7.28 -18.83
C LYS A 65 -2.42 6.93 -19.84
#